data_AF-A0A9P9E2Y3-F1
#
_entry.id   AF-A0A9P9E2Y3-F1
#
_cell.length_a   1.000
_cell.length_b   1.000
_cell.length_c   1.000
_cell.angle_alpha   90.00
_cell.angle_beta   90.00
_cell.angle_gamma   90.00
#
_symmetry.space_group_name_H-M   'P 1'
#
loop_
_entity.id
_entity.type
_entity.pdbx_description
1 polymer ?
#
loop_
_entity_poly.entity_id
_entity_poly.type
_entity_poly.pdbx_seq_one_letter_code
_entity_poly.pdbx_strand_id
1 'polypeptide(L)'
;MTEPLPPSYQYSPLSEPRNIRVLVLEPASRTTHPIKCSFREISLGRADDDAFRYEALSYTWGAPKGTRPILCMGQTILVTPNCESALVHLRQSFKPRNLWIDAICIDQQSVSEKNQQVPLMGDIYRCASTSILWLGPANNPKFSAALRHAARYGAAGQGVRRAFRTIRPSKSSGEHESQWEARILSVGESEKIVALCANEWFFRMWTIQEFLLSKSAVFMMGNTKCPALSLYTYYRFGKDLVRRTDLEHYRMRNSLLALSPISVEGDAFKGFMSVLVQLVGLNKATDPRDKVYGMIAFLKHKSPGLQLPDVDYTKTMSEVYESFTRGVIAATKSLWPLEILNDIPEQESNGLPSWVLDLRDADRLGPDWSSHFMHPGSSKSQYQNPMDDMETGKLRVRATKIGKVARTSARMPFWDNKSSKVSTKDMDQARLECLSEWTAFATELDTSGNHYQSPYFGHFKDSVSKVEDWMGQQSEAPGTDLHAQALQRFTTALSYLRFWHELDEDKKKAKRKQASKASLYSDDETRTHDRCKLFLMTTGHLGECPGDLQPGDSVYVIEGAKYAFVLRRQSQHRDEFRIVAKAEIWAVTKQDGWSPSEWKDGTEVREIVLV
;
A
#
# COMPACT_ATOMS: atom_id res chain seq x y z
N MET A 1 4.11 50.52 18.56
CA MET A 1 5.30 49.83 19.08
C MET A 1 4.86 48.43 19.45
N THR A 2 5.33 47.40 18.73
CA THR A 2 5.09 46.01 19.11
C THR A 2 5.97 45.71 20.32
N GLU A 3 5.37 45.31 21.44
CA GLU A 3 6.14 44.82 22.59
C GLU A 3 7.09 43.70 22.14
N PRO A 4 8.33 43.68 22.63
CA PRO A 4 9.28 42.61 22.29
C PRO A 4 8.72 41.26 22.74
N LEU A 5 8.92 40.23 21.90
CA LEU A 5 8.49 38.87 22.24
C LEU A 5 9.19 38.41 23.53
N PRO A 6 8.49 37.72 24.43
CA PRO A 6 9.11 37.09 25.60
C PRO A 6 10.23 36.12 25.19
N PRO A 7 11.19 35.81 26.10
CA PRO A 7 12.30 34.91 25.79
C PRO A 7 11.79 33.52 25.35
N SER A 8 12.58 32.82 24.54
CA SER A 8 12.25 31.46 24.12
C SER A 8 12.11 30.52 25.32
N TYR A 9 11.12 29.63 25.25
CA TYR A 9 10.91 28.60 26.26
C TYR A 9 12.10 27.63 26.28
N GLN A 10 12.51 27.23 27.49
CA GLN A 10 13.62 26.30 27.73
C GLN A 10 13.04 25.01 28.30
N TYR A 11 13.23 23.89 27.58
CA TYR A 11 12.73 22.59 28.03
C TYR A 11 13.55 22.07 29.20
N SER A 12 12.86 21.63 30.25
CA SER A 12 13.48 20.87 31.35
C SER A 12 13.53 19.39 30.97
N PRO A 13 14.63 18.65 31.24
CA PRO A 13 14.69 17.22 30.98
C PRO A 13 13.54 16.45 31.63
N LEU A 14 13.08 15.39 30.97
CA LEU A 14 12.10 14.47 31.54
C LEU A 14 12.72 13.71 32.71
N SER A 15 11.95 13.53 33.79
CA SER A 15 12.44 12.87 35.00
C SER A 15 12.64 11.35 34.83
N GLU A 16 11.87 10.72 33.95
CA GLU A 16 11.91 9.26 33.73
C GLU A 16 11.82 8.89 32.24
N PRO A 17 12.37 7.73 31.82
CA PRO A 17 12.39 7.29 30.42
C PRO A 17 11.01 7.22 29.74
N ARG A 18 9.97 6.83 30.47
CA ARG A 18 8.59 6.67 29.97
C ARG A 18 7.65 7.83 30.31
N ASN A 19 8.19 8.92 30.84
CA ASN A 19 7.41 10.13 31.06
C ASN A 19 7.26 10.92 29.76
N ILE A 20 6.16 11.66 29.68
CA ILE A 20 5.86 12.58 28.58
C ILE A 20 5.41 13.92 29.13
N ARG A 21 5.66 15.00 28.37
CA ARG A 21 5.02 16.29 28.65
C ARG A 21 3.64 16.32 28.01
N VAL A 22 2.66 16.83 28.75
CA VAL A 22 1.33 17.14 28.25
C VAL A 22 1.13 18.64 28.35
N LEU A 23 0.71 19.23 27.24
CA LEU A 23 0.34 20.64 27.14
C LEU A 23 -1.01 20.86 27.82
N VAL A 24 -1.04 21.73 28.83
CA VAL A 24 -2.26 22.23 29.43
C VAL A 24 -2.61 23.54 28.72
N LEU A 25 -3.52 23.46 27.74
CA LEU A 25 -3.99 24.61 26.97
C LEU A 25 -5.00 25.41 27.80
N GLU A 26 -4.72 26.68 28.06
CA GLU A 26 -5.59 27.56 28.85
C GLU A 26 -6.85 27.97 28.09
N PRO A 27 -7.99 28.14 28.78
CA PRO A 27 -9.23 28.58 28.15
C PRO A 27 -9.17 30.03 27.68
N ALA A 28 -10.01 30.37 26.69
CA ALA A 28 -10.23 31.76 26.29
C ALA A 28 -11.64 31.99 25.75
N SER A 29 -12.24 33.12 26.10
CA SER A 29 -13.57 33.51 25.62
C SER A 29 -13.60 33.88 24.14
N ARG A 30 -12.46 34.27 23.55
CA ARG A 30 -12.35 34.70 22.14
C ARG A 30 -11.17 34.02 21.46
N THR A 31 -11.33 33.73 20.18
CA THR A 31 -10.28 33.15 19.33
C THR A 31 -9.09 34.08 19.13
N THR A 32 -9.30 35.39 19.25
CA THR A 32 -8.26 36.43 19.12
C THR A 32 -7.37 36.59 20.34
N HIS A 33 -7.72 36.00 21.49
CA HIS A 33 -6.86 36.09 22.67
C HIS A 33 -5.57 35.28 22.47
N PRO A 34 -4.43 35.75 22.99
CA PRO A 34 -3.17 35.02 22.93
C PRO A 34 -3.32 33.59 23.44
N ILE A 35 -2.67 32.64 22.78
CA ILE A 35 -2.65 31.25 23.22
C ILE A 35 -1.70 31.15 24.41
N LYS A 36 -2.23 30.73 25.56
CA LYS A 36 -1.48 30.49 26.79
C LYS A 36 -1.54 29.02 27.15
N CYS A 37 -0.45 28.52 27.73
CA CYS A 37 -0.33 27.13 28.13
C CYS A 37 0.70 26.94 29.24
N SER A 38 0.69 25.74 29.81
CA SER A 38 1.73 25.22 30.69
C SER A 38 1.98 23.75 30.37
N PHE A 39 3.03 23.16 30.95
CA PHE A 39 3.30 21.74 30.82
C PHE A 39 3.03 21.00 32.12
N ARG A 40 2.62 19.75 31.97
CA ARG A 40 2.58 18.78 33.05
C ARG A 40 3.27 17.51 32.59
N GLU A 41 4.22 17.04 33.38
CA GLU A 41 4.86 15.75 33.15
C GLU A 41 3.98 14.63 33.71
N ILE A 42 3.78 13.58 32.92
CA ILE A 42 3.01 12.41 33.31
C ILE A 42 3.72 11.12 32.90
N SER A 43 3.46 10.04 33.62
CA SER A 43 3.97 8.71 33.29
C SER A 43 3.01 7.95 32.39
N LEU A 44 3.50 7.40 31.27
CA LEU A 44 2.70 6.57 30.36
C LEU A 44 2.28 5.25 31.02
N GLY A 45 1.03 4.84 30.81
CA GLY A 45 0.49 3.56 31.31
C GLY A 45 -0.45 3.68 32.51
N ARG A 46 -0.65 4.87 33.09
CA ARG A 46 -1.63 5.15 34.16
C ARG A 46 -2.92 5.79 33.63
N ALA A 47 -3.36 5.38 32.43
CA ALA A 47 -4.43 6.05 31.69
C ALA A 47 -5.83 5.99 32.35
N ASP A 48 -6.02 5.10 33.34
CA ASP A 48 -7.28 4.96 34.08
C ASP A 48 -7.45 6.02 35.18
N ASP A 49 -6.37 6.72 35.53
CA ASP A 49 -6.41 7.86 36.46
C ASP A 49 -6.65 9.15 35.68
N ASP A 50 -7.71 9.87 36.05
CA ASP A 50 -8.09 11.17 35.46
C ASP A 50 -6.94 12.18 35.50
N ALA A 51 -6.07 12.11 36.50
CA ALA A 51 -4.88 12.96 36.60
C ALA A 51 -3.91 12.76 35.43
N PHE A 52 -3.91 11.60 34.77
CA PHE A 52 -3.01 11.26 33.68
C PHE A 52 -3.71 11.32 32.30
N ARG A 53 -4.98 11.73 32.24
CA ARG A 53 -5.74 11.80 30.98
C ARG A 53 -5.30 12.97 30.09
N TYR A 54 -5.12 12.67 28.81
CA TYR A 54 -4.82 13.63 27.74
C TYR A 54 -5.42 13.17 26.40
N GLU A 55 -5.58 14.11 25.48
CA GLU A 55 -5.91 13.85 24.07
C GLU A 55 -4.65 14.04 23.22
N ALA A 56 -4.44 13.22 22.19
CA ALA A 56 -3.31 13.37 21.27
C ALA A 56 -3.75 14.12 20.00
N LEU A 57 -2.99 15.12 19.58
CA LEU A 57 -3.23 15.83 18.33
C LEU A 57 -2.38 15.21 17.21
N SER A 58 -3.04 14.88 16.11
CA SER A 58 -2.43 14.45 14.87
C SER A 58 -2.75 15.48 13.79
N TYR A 59 -1.74 16.09 13.18
CA TYR A 59 -1.94 17.17 12.20
C TYR A 59 -0.76 17.26 11.23
N THR A 60 -0.98 17.76 10.01
CA THR A 60 0.13 18.01 9.08
C THR A 60 0.95 19.22 9.54
N TRP A 61 2.25 19.04 9.78
CA TRP A 61 3.11 20.13 10.26
C TRP A 61 3.16 21.31 9.30
N GLY A 62 3.08 21.05 8.00
CA GLY A 62 3.18 22.06 6.95
C GLY A 62 4.62 22.57 6.84
N ALA A 63 4.81 23.87 7.02
CA ALA A 63 6.15 24.49 6.98
C ALA A 63 7.07 23.92 8.10
N PRO A 64 8.38 23.74 7.82
CA PRO A 64 9.31 23.12 8.77
C PRO A 64 9.68 24.02 9.96
N LYS A 65 9.34 25.32 9.92
CA LYS A 65 9.65 26.28 10.97
C LYS A 65 8.38 26.91 11.52
N GLY A 66 8.29 26.96 12.85
CA GLY A 66 7.26 27.70 13.55
C GLY A 66 7.43 29.20 13.38
N THR A 67 6.33 29.92 13.17
CA THR A 67 6.31 31.39 13.00
C THR A 67 5.27 32.06 13.88
N ARG A 68 4.39 31.29 14.52
CA ARG A 68 3.32 31.79 15.37
C ARG A 68 3.70 31.63 16.84
N PRO A 69 3.76 32.71 17.64
CA PRO A 69 4.11 32.62 19.05
C PRO A 69 2.92 32.12 19.88
N ILE A 70 3.19 31.16 20.77
CA ILE A 70 2.32 30.83 21.90
C ILE A 70 3.09 31.07 23.20
N LEU A 71 2.37 31.39 24.28
CA LEU A 71 2.95 31.69 25.59
C LEU A 71 2.89 30.46 26.49
N CYS A 72 4.04 29.93 26.89
CA CYS A 72 4.17 28.86 27.87
C CYS A 72 4.85 29.40 29.13
N MET A 73 4.12 29.51 30.24
CA MET A 73 4.64 30.01 31.52
C MET A 73 5.43 31.34 31.40
N GLY A 74 4.94 32.27 30.56
CA GLY A 74 5.58 33.57 30.33
C GLY A 74 6.70 33.59 29.29
N GLN A 75 7.06 32.44 28.71
CA GLN A 75 8.06 32.30 27.64
C GLN A 75 7.40 31.95 26.30
N THR A 76 8.13 32.13 25.20
CA THR A 76 7.63 31.94 23.84
C THR A 76 7.99 30.57 23.27
N ILE A 77 6.99 29.85 22.74
CA ILE A 77 7.18 28.71 21.85
C ILE A 77 6.69 29.11 20.45
N LEU A 78 7.49 28.87 19.41
CA LEU A 78 7.10 29.14 18.04
C LEU A 78 6.49 27.88 17.41
N VAL A 79 5.23 27.97 17.01
CA VAL A 79 4.49 26.88 16.36
C VAL A 79 4.17 27.22 14.91
N THR A 80 3.86 26.20 14.10
CA THR A 80 3.46 26.43 12.70
C THR A 80 2.05 27.03 12.64
N PRO A 81 1.70 27.75 11.55
CA PRO A 81 0.35 28.30 11.39
C PRO A 81 -0.77 27.24 11.48
N ASN A 82 -0.51 26.01 11.02
CA ASN A 82 -1.50 24.94 11.14
C ASN A 82 -1.68 24.47 12.59
N CYS A 83 -0.58 24.40 13.36
CA CYS A 83 -0.63 24.05 14.77
C CYS A 83 -1.34 25.13 15.60
N GLU A 84 -1.04 26.42 15.37
CA GLU A 84 -1.75 27.54 15.98
C GLU A 84 -3.26 27.45 15.68
N SER A 85 -3.61 27.23 14.41
CA SER A 85 -5.01 27.08 14.00
C SER A 85 -5.71 25.94 14.74
N ALA A 86 -5.07 24.77 14.87
CA ALA A 86 -5.60 23.65 15.63
C ALA A 86 -5.82 24.05 17.10
N LEU A 87 -4.82 24.66 17.76
CA LEU A 87 -4.92 25.11 19.15
C LEU A 87 -6.08 26.10 19.36
N VAL A 88 -6.27 27.07 18.46
CA VAL A 88 -7.40 28.02 18.53
C VAL A 88 -8.75 27.30 18.50
N HIS A 89 -8.92 26.30 17.63
CA HIS A 89 -10.17 25.55 17.51
C HIS A 89 -10.36 24.50 18.62
N LEU A 90 -9.28 24.05 19.24
CA LEU A 90 -9.32 23.10 20.36
C LEU A 90 -9.50 23.76 21.71
N ARG A 91 -9.10 25.03 21.83
CA ARG A 91 -9.24 25.85 23.03
C ARG A 91 -10.71 26.00 23.41
N GLN A 92 -11.01 25.69 24.67
CA GLN A 92 -12.36 25.82 25.22
C GLN A 92 -12.54 27.19 25.88
N SER A 93 -13.78 27.62 26.09
CA SER A 93 -14.05 28.95 26.65
C SER A 93 -13.77 29.07 28.14
N PHE A 94 -13.90 27.97 28.90
CA PHE A 94 -13.91 28.02 30.37
C PHE A 94 -13.11 26.92 31.06
N LYS A 95 -12.63 25.90 30.34
CA LYS A 95 -11.88 24.78 30.92
C LYS A 95 -10.55 24.59 30.21
N PRO A 96 -9.46 24.32 30.95
CA PRO A 96 -8.21 23.94 30.33
C PRO A 96 -8.36 22.58 29.62
N ARG A 97 -7.49 22.35 28.63
CA ARG A 97 -7.51 21.11 27.84
C ARG A 97 -6.12 20.48 27.79
N ASN A 98 -6.04 19.20 28.12
CA ASN A 98 -4.79 18.45 28.15
C ASN A 98 -4.53 17.83 26.77
N LEU A 99 -3.50 18.31 26.09
CA LEU A 99 -3.14 17.89 24.75
C LEU A 99 -1.71 17.37 24.71
N TRP A 100 -1.48 16.28 23.99
CA TRP A 100 -0.15 15.89 23.55
C TRP A 100 0.01 16.28 22.09
N ILE A 101 1.07 17.03 21.78
CA ILE A 101 1.38 17.54 20.44
C ILE A 101 2.87 17.35 20.25
N ASP A 102 3.28 16.47 19.35
CA ASP A 102 4.68 16.12 19.06
C ASP A 102 5.61 17.35 18.94
N ALA A 103 5.21 18.34 18.16
CA ALA A 103 6.00 19.55 17.91
C ALA A 103 6.17 20.48 19.13
N ILE A 104 5.41 20.28 20.21
CA ILE A 104 5.41 21.14 21.41
C ILE A 104 5.81 20.34 22.66
N CYS A 105 5.41 19.08 22.77
CA CYS A 105 5.63 18.26 23.96
C CYS A 105 6.99 17.56 23.96
N ILE A 106 7.59 17.39 22.79
CA ILE A 106 8.96 16.90 22.60
C ILE A 106 9.87 18.10 22.34
N ASP A 107 11.01 18.15 23.02
CA ASP A 107 12.08 19.06 22.66
C ASP A 107 12.69 18.63 21.32
N GLN A 108 12.23 19.27 20.25
CA GLN A 108 12.65 18.98 18.88
C GLN A 108 14.14 19.29 18.61
N GLN A 109 14.80 20.06 19.50
CA GLN A 109 16.22 20.38 19.40
C GLN A 109 17.11 19.36 20.12
N SER A 110 16.55 18.56 21.03
CA SER A 110 17.27 17.52 21.76
C SER A 110 17.20 16.17 21.04
N VAL A 111 18.30 15.77 20.39
CA VAL A 111 18.41 14.45 19.75
C VAL A 111 18.21 13.32 20.76
N SER A 112 18.74 13.49 21.98
CA SER A 112 18.58 12.51 23.07
C SER A 112 17.10 12.32 23.42
N GLU A 113 16.35 13.42 23.57
CA GLU A 113 14.93 13.33 23.90
C GLU A 113 14.12 12.74 22.75
N LYS A 114 14.41 13.12 21.50
CA LYS A 114 13.76 12.52 20.32
C LYS A 114 13.97 11.01 20.27
N ASN A 115 15.20 10.53 20.51
CA ASN A 115 15.51 9.10 20.55
C ASN A 115 14.80 8.37 21.69
N GLN A 116 14.44 9.07 22.78
CA GLN A 116 13.65 8.53 23.87
C GLN A 116 12.13 8.54 23.57
N GLN A 117 11.61 9.64 23.00
CA GLN A 117 10.17 9.87 22.86
C GLN A 117 9.57 9.29 21.58
N VAL A 118 10.30 9.26 20.46
CA VAL A 118 9.79 8.70 19.19
C VAL A 118 9.41 7.22 19.32
N PRO A 119 10.21 6.35 19.97
CA PRO A 119 9.81 4.96 20.22
C PRO A 119 8.53 4.83 21.05
N LEU A 120 8.19 5.85 21.86
CA LEU A 120 6.97 5.87 22.69
C LEU A 120 5.74 6.35 21.93
N MET A 121 5.84 6.91 20.72
CA MET A 121 4.69 7.48 20.00
C MET A 121 3.51 6.51 19.89
N GLY A 122 3.77 5.24 19.61
CA GLY A 122 2.71 4.24 19.55
C GLY A 122 1.95 4.10 20.88
N ASP A 123 2.67 4.05 22.00
CA ASP A 123 2.08 4.05 23.33
C ASP A 123 1.35 5.34 23.66
N ILE A 124 1.88 6.49 23.22
CA ILE A 124 1.26 7.81 23.45
C ILE A 124 -0.12 7.90 22.80
N TYR A 125 -0.25 7.53 21.51
CA TYR A 125 -1.55 7.55 20.83
C TYR A 125 -2.50 6.47 21.36
N ARG A 126 -1.96 5.32 21.80
CA ARG A 126 -2.74 4.25 22.42
C ARG A 126 -3.27 4.61 23.80
N CYS A 127 -2.48 5.31 24.61
CA CYS A 127 -2.86 5.72 25.97
C CYS A 127 -3.76 6.96 25.99
N ALA A 128 -3.74 7.79 24.93
CA ALA A 128 -4.60 8.96 24.82
C ALA A 128 -6.09 8.58 24.92
N SER A 129 -6.89 9.45 25.55
CA SER A 129 -8.34 9.23 25.63
C SER A 129 -9.02 9.37 24.27
N THR A 130 -8.53 10.29 23.45
CA THR A 130 -8.97 10.53 22.08
C THR A 130 -7.80 11.03 21.26
N SER A 131 -7.66 10.54 20.04
CA SER A 131 -6.79 11.13 19.01
C SER A 131 -7.61 12.06 18.12
N ILE A 132 -7.18 13.31 18.08
CA ILE A 132 -7.79 14.37 17.29
C ILE A 132 -7.02 14.48 15.99
N LEU A 133 -7.67 14.15 14.87
CA LEU A 133 -7.07 14.14 13.54
C LEU A 133 -7.44 15.45 12.85
N TRP A 134 -6.57 16.45 12.98
CA TRP A 134 -6.79 17.80 12.48
C TRP A 134 -6.45 17.90 11.00
N LEU A 135 -7.47 18.14 10.19
CA LEU A 135 -7.40 18.24 8.73
C LEU A 135 -7.17 19.67 8.23
N GLY A 136 -7.09 20.65 9.14
CA GLY A 136 -6.88 22.05 8.83
C GLY A 136 -8.09 22.95 9.16
N PRO A 137 -7.90 24.27 9.04
CA PRO A 137 -9.01 25.21 9.10
C PRO A 137 -10.00 24.92 7.96
N ALA A 138 -11.29 25.21 8.16
CA ALA A 138 -12.38 24.93 7.21
C ALA A 138 -12.35 25.85 5.97
N ASN A 139 -11.17 26.06 5.38
CA ASN A 139 -10.90 26.95 4.25
C ASN A 139 -11.54 26.46 2.95
N ASN A 140 -11.88 25.17 2.86
CA ASN A 140 -12.60 24.59 1.74
C ASN A 140 -14.03 24.19 2.17
N PRO A 141 -15.06 24.94 1.73
CA PRO A 141 -16.46 24.63 2.06
C PRO A 141 -16.89 23.22 1.64
N LYS A 142 -16.39 22.69 0.52
CA LYS A 142 -16.71 21.33 0.03
C LYS A 142 -16.19 20.27 1.01
N PHE A 143 -14.99 20.44 1.56
CA PHE A 143 -14.38 19.47 2.47
C PHE A 143 -15.10 19.44 3.82
N SER A 144 -15.41 20.62 4.34
CA SER A 144 -16.18 20.73 5.59
C SER A 144 -17.60 20.15 5.44
N ALA A 145 -18.22 20.27 4.26
CA ALA A 145 -19.51 19.67 3.96
C ALA A 145 -19.44 18.14 3.94
N ALA A 146 -18.42 17.55 3.29
CA ALA A 146 -18.18 16.10 3.29
C ALA A 146 -18.10 15.56 4.72
N LEU A 147 -17.31 16.21 5.58
CA LEU A 147 -17.11 15.81 6.96
C LEU A 147 -18.40 15.95 7.80
N ARG A 148 -19.21 17.00 7.58
CA ARG A 148 -20.53 17.15 8.21
C ARG A 148 -21.51 16.07 7.77
N HIS A 149 -21.54 15.74 6.48
CA HIS A 149 -22.41 14.70 5.94
C HIS A 149 -22.04 13.34 6.53
N ALA A 150 -20.75 13.01 6.52
CA ALA A 150 -20.23 11.82 7.16
C ALA A 150 -20.63 11.70 8.64
N ALA A 151 -20.52 12.79 9.41
CA ALA A 151 -20.90 12.80 10.82
C ALA A 151 -22.40 12.50 11.04
N ARG A 152 -23.27 13.04 10.17
CA ARG A 152 -24.73 12.84 10.21
C ARG A 152 -25.12 11.41 9.81
N TYR A 153 -24.65 10.95 8.64
CA TYR A 153 -25.08 9.67 8.06
C TYR A 153 -24.38 8.46 8.70
N GLY A 154 -23.11 8.59 9.11
CA GLY A 154 -22.39 7.51 9.77
C GLY A 154 -22.98 7.10 11.12
N ALA A 155 -23.57 8.06 11.85
CA ALA A 155 -24.31 7.78 13.09
C ALA A 155 -25.61 7.00 12.82
N ALA A 156 -26.34 7.33 11.74
CA ALA A 156 -27.53 6.61 11.31
C ALA A 156 -27.22 5.19 10.79
N GLY A 157 -26.04 5.01 10.20
CA GLY A 157 -25.55 3.71 9.71
C GLY A 157 -25.39 2.64 10.78
N GLN A 158 -25.20 3.00 12.07
CA GLN A 158 -25.21 2.01 13.16
C GLN A 158 -26.60 1.42 13.43
N GLY A 159 -27.67 2.23 13.27
CA GLY A 159 -29.05 1.76 13.33
C GLY A 159 -29.39 0.83 12.16
N VAL A 160 -28.90 1.18 10.96
CA VAL A 160 -29.00 0.35 9.76
C VAL A 160 -28.25 -0.98 9.94
N ARG A 161 -27.05 -0.97 10.53
CA ARG A 161 -26.26 -2.18 10.82
C ARG A 161 -26.94 -3.13 11.84
N ARG A 162 -27.70 -2.61 12.81
CA ARG A 162 -28.54 -3.42 13.71
C ARG A 162 -29.69 -4.07 12.95
N ALA A 163 -30.40 -3.31 12.10
CA ALA A 163 -31.47 -3.85 11.26
C ALA A 163 -30.97 -4.89 10.24
N PHE A 164 -29.80 -4.69 9.64
CA PHE A 164 -29.15 -5.64 8.72
C PHE A 164 -28.74 -6.96 9.39
N ARG A 165 -28.51 -7.00 10.70
CA ARG A 165 -28.15 -8.25 11.41
C ARG A 165 -29.39 -9.09 11.76
N THR A 166 -30.54 -8.45 11.92
CA THR A 166 -31.84 -9.09 12.16
C THR A 166 -32.52 -9.54 10.87
N ILE A 167 -32.19 -8.94 9.72
CA ILE A 167 -32.75 -9.27 8.40
C ILE A 167 -31.69 -10.02 7.57
N ARG A 168 -31.25 -11.19 8.04
CA ARG A 168 -30.64 -12.20 7.16
C ARG A 168 -31.73 -13.22 6.80
N PRO A 169 -32.41 -13.12 5.66
CA PRO A 169 -32.96 -14.30 5.03
C PRO A 169 -31.80 -15.09 4.41
N SER A 170 -31.94 -16.41 4.48
CA SER A 170 -31.15 -17.38 3.73
C SER A 170 -30.96 -16.98 2.25
N LYS A 171 -29.83 -17.39 1.70
CA LYS A 171 -29.40 -17.30 0.29
C LYS A 171 -30.57 -17.40 -0.72
N SER A 172 -31.11 -16.27 -1.17
CA SER A 172 -31.77 -16.11 -2.48
C SER A 172 -32.35 -14.69 -2.62
N SER A 173 -31.69 -13.84 -3.41
CA SER A 173 -32.28 -12.78 -4.26
C SER A 173 -31.25 -11.67 -4.52
N GLY A 174 -30.65 -11.69 -5.71
CA GLY A 174 -29.60 -10.75 -6.14
C GLY A 174 -30.12 -9.40 -6.66
N GLU A 175 -31.31 -8.94 -6.25
CA GLU A 175 -31.94 -7.76 -6.85
C GLU A 175 -32.34 -6.66 -5.86
N HIS A 176 -32.24 -6.88 -4.54
CA HIS A 176 -32.65 -5.89 -3.55
C HIS A 176 -31.50 -5.07 -2.93
N GLU A 177 -30.24 -5.43 -3.19
CA GLU A 177 -29.05 -4.79 -2.60
C GLU A 177 -28.75 -3.41 -3.25
N SER A 178 -29.02 -3.27 -4.54
CA SER A 178 -28.62 -2.11 -5.37
C SER A 178 -29.53 -0.88 -5.27
N GLN A 179 -30.79 -0.99 -4.80
CA GLN A 179 -31.70 0.17 -4.71
C GLN A 179 -31.43 1.09 -3.50
N TRP A 180 -30.81 0.59 -2.43
CA TRP A 180 -30.55 1.38 -1.22
C TRP A 180 -29.19 2.08 -1.25
N GLU A 181 -28.17 1.45 -1.83
CA GLU A 181 -26.85 2.04 -2.04
C GLU A 181 -26.91 3.29 -2.94
N ALA A 182 -27.80 3.29 -3.93
CA ALA A 182 -28.01 4.41 -4.85
C ALA A 182 -28.67 5.67 -4.21
N ARG A 183 -29.27 5.56 -3.01
CA ARG A 183 -30.06 6.65 -2.40
C ARG A 183 -29.30 7.53 -1.39
N ILE A 184 -28.13 7.10 -0.90
CA ILE A 184 -27.42 7.84 0.17
C ILE A 184 -26.43 8.86 -0.38
N LEU A 185 -25.87 8.65 -1.58
CA LEU A 185 -24.78 9.49 -2.10
C LEU A 185 -24.99 9.78 -3.61
N SER A 186 -25.07 11.06 -3.97
CA SER A 186 -25.09 11.50 -5.37
C SER A 186 -23.67 11.56 -5.94
N VAL A 187 -23.52 11.70 -7.27
CA VAL A 187 -22.21 11.94 -7.92
C VAL A 187 -21.47 13.14 -7.29
N GLY A 188 -22.20 14.19 -6.91
CA GLY A 188 -21.62 15.35 -6.22
C GLY A 188 -21.11 15.04 -4.79
N GLU A 189 -21.57 13.98 -4.14
CA GLU A 189 -21.01 13.52 -2.85
C GLU A 189 -19.72 12.73 -3.06
N SER A 190 -19.63 11.96 -4.14
CA SER A 190 -18.42 11.24 -4.57
C SER A 190 -17.23 12.21 -4.77
N GLU A 191 -17.44 13.32 -5.48
CA GLU A 191 -16.39 14.35 -5.66
C GLU A 191 -15.92 14.98 -4.35
N LYS A 192 -16.84 15.19 -3.39
CA LYS A 192 -16.51 15.75 -2.07
C LYS A 192 -15.67 14.79 -1.23
N ILE A 193 -15.99 13.49 -1.32
CA ILE A 193 -15.24 12.40 -0.70
C ILE A 193 -13.81 12.35 -1.26
N VAL A 194 -13.68 12.37 -2.58
CA VAL A 194 -12.38 12.37 -3.28
C VAL A 194 -11.53 13.54 -2.80
N ALA A 195 -12.11 14.72 -2.75
CA ALA A 195 -11.39 15.92 -2.39
C ALA A 195 -11.00 15.96 -0.89
N LEU A 196 -11.81 15.36 0.00
CA LEU A 196 -11.43 15.13 1.40
C LEU A 196 -10.22 14.19 1.51
N CYS A 197 -10.19 13.11 0.74
CA CYS A 197 -9.07 12.17 0.70
C CYS A 197 -7.79 12.78 0.09
N ALA A 198 -7.90 13.84 -0.70
CA ALA A 198 -6.74 14.58 -1.21
C ALA A 198 -6.04 15.43 -0.11
N ASN A 199 -6.57 15.49 1.11
CA ASN A 199 -5.92 16.19 2.21
C ASN A 199 -4.57 15.54 2.60
N GLU A 200 -3.53 16.37 2.72
CA GLU A 200 -2.14 15.95 3.01
C GLU A 200 -2.00 15.07 4.25
N TRP A 201 -2.86 15.24 5.25
CA TRP A 201 -2.83 14.46 6.49
C TRP A 201 -2.83 12.97 6.21
N PHE A 202 -3.66 12.53 5.26
CA PHE A 202 -3.79 11.11 4.97
C PHE A 202 -2.61 10.52 4.18
N PHE A 203 -1.69 11.34 3.70
CA PHE A 203 -0.50 10.89 2.97
C PHE A 203 0.71 10.78 3.89
N ARG A 204 0.63 11.13 5.18
CA ARG A 204 1.78 11.06 6.08
C ARG A 204 1.96 9.66 6.62
N MET A 205 3.19 9.16 6.66
CA MET A 205 3.47 7.81 7.16
C MET A 205 3.05 7.62 8.63
N TRP A 206 3.39 8.59 9.48
CA TRP A 206 3.10 8.53 10.92
C TRP A 206 1.60 8.53 11.26
N THR A 207 0.73 9.07 10.39
CA THR A 207 -0.71 9.12 10.68
C THR A 207 -1.37 7.74 10.70
N ILE A 208 -0.71 6.72 10.11
CA ILE A 208 -1.16 5.32 10.18
C ILE A 208 -1.20 4.85 11.64
N GLN A 209 -0.08 4.92 12.37
CA GLN A 209 -0.06 4.50 13.77
C GLN A 209 -0.92 5.40 14.68
N GLU A 210 -0.92 6.71 14.42
CA GLU A 210 -1.69 7.69 15.20
C GLU A 210 -3.19 7.41 15.14
N PHE A 211 -3.65 6.91 13.99
CA PHE A 211 -5.02 6.48 13.79
C PHE A 211 -5.28 5.07 14.34
N LEU A 212 -4.49 4.08 13.92
CA LEU A 212 -4.78 2.66 14.17
C LEU A 212 -4.57 2.23 15.62
N LEU A 213 -3.68 2.89 16.36
CA LEU A 213 -3.46 2.61 17.79
C LEU A 213 -4.42 3.36 18.71
N SER A 214 -5.14 4.35 18.19
CA SER A 214 -6.02 5.18 19.01
C SER A 214 -7.21 4.39 19.56
N LYS A 215 -7.51 4.56 20.86
CA LYS A 215 -8.74 4.04 21.49
C LYS A 215 -10.01 4.68 20.90
N SER A 216 -9.93 5.96 20.58
CA SER A 216 -11.02 6.77 20.02
C SER A 216 -10.44 7.82 19.09
N ALA A 217 -10.95 7.94 17.87
CA ALA A 217 -10.43 8.86 16.87
C ALA A 217 -11.53 9.76 16.31
N VAL A 218 -11.23 11.07 16.23
CA VAL A 218 -12.16 12.09 15.70
C VAL A 218 -11.44 12.94 14.67
N PHE A 219 -11.96 12.94 13.44
CA PHE A 219 -11.53 13.88 12.42
C PHE A 219 -12.12 15.26 12.71
N MET A 220 -11.28 16.29 12.62
CA MET A 220 -11.67 17.67 12.89
C MET A 220 -11.20 18.59 11.76
N MET A 221 -12.10 19.44 11.27
CA MET A 221 -11.82 20.48 10.29
C MET A 221 -12.56 21.75 10.67
N GLY A 222 -11.83 22.81 11.01
CA GLY A 222 -12.41 23.95 11.70
C GLY A 222 -13.21 23.50 12.93
N ASN A 223 -14.47 23.91 13.03
CA ASN A 223 -15.38 23.49 14.12
C ASN A 223 -16.16 22.20 13.83
N THR A 224 -15.99 21.60 12.64
CA THR A 224 -16.67 20.35 12.29
C THR A 224 -15.91 19.17 12.86
N LYS A 225 -16.62 18.28 13.55
CA LYS A 225 -16.08 17.01 14.08
C LYS A 225 -16.82 15.84 13.46
N CYS A 226 -16.08 14.79 13.12
CA CYS A 226 -16.65 13.54 12.65
C CYS A 226 -15.92 12.36 13.32
N PRO A 227 -16.63 11.51 14.07
CA PRO A 227 -16.04 10.27 14.56
C PRO A 227 -15.49 9.45 13.39
N ALA A 228 -14.32 8.84 13.57
CA ALA A 228 -13.67 8.05 12.54
C ALA A 228 -14.56 6.97 11.94
N LEU A 229 -15.32 6.27 12.80
CA LEU A 229 -16.26 5.23 12.38
C LEU A 229 -17.39 5.78 11.49
N SER A 230 -17.84 7.00 11.76
CA SER A 230 -18.87 7.67 10.95
C SER A 230 -18.35 8.02 9.56
N LEU A 231 -17.13 8.58 9.48
CA LEU A 231 -16.47 8.88 8.21
C LEU A 231 -16.25 7.62 7.37
N TYR A 232 -15.86 6.53 8.01
CA TYR A 232 -15.72 5.25 7.35
C TYR A 232 -17.03 4.67 6.82
N THR A 233 -18.07 4.67 7.65
CA THR A 233 -19.38 4.16 7.22
C THR A 233 -19.88 4.94 6.01
N TYR A 234 -19.66 6.26 6.03
CA TYR A 234 -19.93 7.13 4.89
C TYR A 234 -19.09 6.77 3.66
N TYR A 235 -17.79 6.49 3.80
CA TYR A 235 -16.97 6.01 2.67
C TYR A 235 -17.40 4.64 2.14
N ARG A 236 -17.74 3.69 3.02
CA ARG A 236 -18.15 2.34 2.63
C ARG A 236 -19.42 2.34 1.78
N PHE A 237 -20.39 3.20 2.07
CA PHE A 237 -21.58 3.36 1.24
C PHE A 237 -21.32 4.14 -0.05
N GLY A 238 -20.23 4.90 -0.12
CA GLY A 238 -19.82 5.66 -1.32
C GLY A 238 -18.92 4.92 -2.28
N LYS A 239 -18.43 3.73 -1.91
CA LYS A 239 -17.38 3.02 -2.65
C LYS A 239 -17.80 2.69 -4.09
N ASP A 240 -19.08 2.38 -4.30
CA ASP A 240 -19.61 1.96 -5.60
C ASP A 240 -19.92 3.16 -6.52
N LEU A 241 -19.82 4.38 -6.00
CA LEU A 241 -20.04 5.64 -6.73
C LEU A 241 -18.74 6.32 -7.18
N VAL A 242 -17.58 5.86 -6.71
CA VAL A 242 -16.25 6.33 -7.17
C VAL A 242 -15.77 5.37 -8.25
N ARG A 243 -16.19 5.60 -9.50
CA ARG A 243 -15.82 4.78 -10.66
C ARG A 243 -14.45 5.11 -11.26
N ARG A 244 -13.66 6.00 -10.66
CA ARG A 244 -12.36 6.39 -11.21
C ARG A 244 -11.21 5.57 -10.64
N THR A 245 -10.36 5.11 -11.54
CA THR A 245 -9.16 4.29 -11.32
C THR A 245 -7.95 5.10 -10.86
N ASP A 246 -8.09 6.43 -10.78
CA ASP A 246 -7.09 7.39 -10.28
C ASP A 246 -7.03 7.47 -8.74
N LEU A 247 -7.81 6.65 -8.02
CA LEU A 247 -8.09 6.80 -6.59
C LEU A 247 -7.71 5.56 -5.76
N GLU A 248 -6.51 5.04 -5.96
CA GLU A 248 -5.87 3.99 -5.14
C GLU A 248 -5.89 4.34 -3.64
N HIS A 249 -5.71 5.63 -3.30
CA HIS A 249 -5.82 6.16 -1.94
C HIS A 249 -7.23 6.04 -1.34
N TYR A 250 -8.28 6.07 -2.16
CA TYR A 250 -9.67 5.93 -1.72
C TYR A 250 -10.02 4.47 -1.41
N ARG A 251 -9.60 3.54 -2.28
CA ARG A 251 -9.83 2.09 -2.11
C ARG A 251 -9.11 1.56 -0.86
N MET A 252 -7.87 2.00 -0.62
CA MET A 252 -7.06 1.51 0.49
C MET A 252 -7.46 2.07 1.86
N ARG A 253 -7.96 3.31 1.93
CA ARG A 253 -8.39 3.90 3.21
C ARG A 253 -9.70 3.32 3.73
N ASN A 254 -10.49 2.66 2.88
CA ASN A 254 -11.55 1.75 3.30
C ASN A 254 -11.01 0.51 4.05
N SER A 255 -9.75 0.13 3.85
CA SER A 255 -9.14 -1.04 4.49
C SER A 255 -8.57 -0.74 5.89
N LEU A 256 -8.30 0.53 6.24
CA LEU A 256 -7.75 0.93 7.55
C LEU A 256 -8.58 0.47 8.75
N LEU A 257 -9.92 0.36 8.62
CA LEU A 257 -10.78 -0.17 9.69
C LEU A 257 -11.09 -1.66 9.55
N ALA A 258 -10.79 -2.29 8.41
CA ALA A 258 -10.74 -3.75 8.31
C ALA A 258 -9.59 -4.33 9.17
N LEU A 259 -8.55 -3.54 9.45
CA LEU A 259 -7.43 -3.90 10.33
C LEU A 259 -7.78 -3.86 11.84
N SER A 260 -8.89 -3.20 12.22
CA SER A 260 -9.23 -2.97 13.63
C SER A 260 -9.75 -4.21 14.38
N PRO A 261 -10.64 -5.07 13.81
CA PRO A 261 -11.22 -6.20 14.54
C PRO A 261 -10.57 -7.58 14.29
N ILE A 262 -9.52 -7.71 13.46
CA ILE A 262 -8.96 -9.04 13.12
C ILE A 262 -8.03 -9.53 14.25
N SER A 263 -8.33 -10.71 14.81
CA SER A 263 -7.33 -11.56 15.47
C SER A 263 -6.43 -12.12 14.37
N VAL A 264 -5.18 -11.71 14.34
CA VAL A 264 -4.34 -11.89 13.16
C VAL A 264 -3.46 -13.14 13.32
N GLU A 265 -3.98 -14.29 12.93
CA GLU A 265 -3.22 -15.56 12.88
C GLU A 265 -3.31 -16.20 11.49
N GLY A 266 -2.27 -16.92 11.08
CA GLY A 266 -2.24 -17.68 9.83
C GLY A 266 -2.48 -16.83 8.58
N ASP A 267 -3.36 -17.27 7.68
CA ASP A 267 -3.62 -16.59 6.40
C ASP A 267 -4.29 -15.22 6.55
N ALA A 268 -4.99 -14.96 7.66
CA ALA A 268 -5.52 -13.63 7.97
C ALA A 268 -4.39 -12.60 8.18
N PHE A 269 -3.23 -13.05 8.68
CA PHE A 269 -2.03 -12.21 8.81
C PHE A 269 -1.45 -11.81 7.47
N LYS A 270 -1.42 -12.73 6.50
CA LYS A 270 -0.94 -12.41 5.14
C LYS A 270 -1.81 -11.35 4.49
N GLY A 271 -3.14 -11.53 4.51
CA GLY A 271 -4.07 -10.55 3.95
C GLY A 271 -3.98 -9.19 4.65
N PHE A 272 -3.82 -9.18 5.97
CA PHE A 272 -3.59 -7.98 6.76
C PHE A 272 -2.27 -7.27 6.37
N MET A 273 -1.17 -8.02 6.26
CA MET A 273 0.14 -7.45 5.91
C MET A 273 0.18 -6.90 4.50
N SER A 274 -0.49 -7.54 3.53
CA SER A 274 -0.62 -7.02 2.17
C SER A 274 -1.23 -5.62 2.18
N VAL A 275 -2.35 -5.45 2.89
CA VAL A 275 -3.03 -4.15 3.01
C VAL A 275 -2.13 -3.13 3.71
N LEU A 276 -1.42 -3.54 4.76
CA LEU A 276 -0.54 -2.63 5.50
C LEU A 276 0.65 -2.19 4.64
N VAL A 277 1.33 -3.11 3.95
CA VAL A 277 2.49 -2.80 3.10
C VAL A 277 2.10 -1.83 1.97
N GLN A 278 0.93 -2.03 1.36
CA GLN A 278 0.40 -1.11 0.36
C GLN A 278 0.11 0.29 0.96
N LEU A 279 -0.52 0.36 2.14
CA LEU A 279 -0.76 1.62 2.86
C LEU A 279 0.54 2.37 3.10
N VAL A 280 1.55 1.67 3.60
CA VAL A 280 2.88 2.22 3.85
C VAL A 280 3.52 2.73 2.56
N GLY A 281 3.44 1.97 1.46
CA GLY A 281 3.95 2.37 0.16
C GLY A 281 3.37 3.70 -0.34
N LEU A 282 2.05 3.92 -0.19
CA LEU A 282 1.37 5.15 -0.64
C LEU A 282 1.67 6.36 0.26
N ASN A 283 1.97 6.13 1.54
CA ASN A 283 2.21 7.21 2.48
C ASN A 283 3.64 7.76 2.36
N LYS A 284 3.75 9.08 2.30
CA LYS A 284 5.00 9.83 2.22
C LYS A 284 5.71 9.84 3.57
N ALA A 285 7.01 9.64 3.52
CA ALA A 285 7.95 9.79 4.64
C ALA A 285 9.15 10.61 4.17
N THR A 286 9.63 11.54 5.01
CA THR A 286 10.86 12.29 4.71
C THR A 286 12.09 11.42 4.93
N ASP A 287 12.11 10.65 6.01
CA ASP A 287 13.10 9.60 6.24
C ASP A 287 12.53 8.26 5.75
N PRO A 288 13.20 7.53 4.84
CA PRO A 288 12.68 6.26 4.35
C PRO A 288 12.49 5.22 5.47
N ARG A 289 13.26 5.27 6.56
CA ARG A 289 13.11 4.34 7.69
C ARG A 289 11.76 4.46 8.39
N ASP A 290 11.13 5.64 8.33
CA ASP A 290 9.81 5.86 8.90
C ASP A 290 8.72 5.02 8.24
N LYS A 291 8.95 4.52 7.00
CA LYS A 291 8.06 3.54 6.38
C LYS A 291 7.90 2.28 7.24
N VAL A 292 8.98 1.85 7.89
CA VAL A 292 8.94 0.76 8.86
C VAL A 292 8.53 1.29 10.23
N TYR A 293 9.22 2.30 10.76
CA TYR A 293 9.00 2.77 12.13
C TYR A 293 7.56 3.24 12.41
N GLY A 294 6.90 3.85 11.42
CA GLY A 294 5.51 4.29 11.51
C GLY A 294 4.47 3.15 11.57
N MET A 295 4.87 1.88 11.47
CA MET A 295 3.99 0.72 11.64
C MET A 295 4.45 -0.29 12.72
N ILE A 296 5.70 -0.24 13.20
CA ILE A 296 6.22 -1.23 14.16
C ILE A 296 5.39 -1.29 15.44
N ALA A 297 5.04 -0.14 16.02
CA ALA A 297 4.27 -0.13 17.27
C ALA A 297 2.89 -0.76 17.10
N PHE A 298 2.25 -0.53 15.95
CA PHE A 298 0.98 -1.18 15.60
C PHE A 298 1.14 -2.69 15.44
N LEU A 299 2.18 -3.13 14.74
CA LEU A 299 2.48 -4.54 14.54
C LEU A 299 2.84 -5.28 15.83
N LYS A 300 3.72 -4.72 16.67
CA LYS A 300 4.07 -5.28 17.99
C LYS A 300 2.84 -5.42 18.88
N HIS A 301 1.91 -4.46 18.82
CA HIS A 301 0.66 -4.54 19.58
C HIS A 301 -0.31 -5.61 19.04
N LYS A 302 -0.44 -5.73 17.71
CA LYS A 302 -1.35 -6.70 17.07
C LYS A 302 -0.80 -8.12 17.04
N SER A 303 0.52 -8.28 17.01
CA SER A 303 1.23 -9.55 17.01
C SER A 303 2.46 -9.46 17.92
N PRO A 304 2.29 -9.63 19.25
CA PRO A 304 3.40 -9.51 20.21
C PRO A 304 4.54 -10.53 20.01
N GLY A 305 4.26 -11.66 19.34
CA GLY A 305 5.28 -12.67 18.99
C GLY A 305 6.14 -12.30 17.79
N LEU A 306 5.85 -11.18 17.10
CA LEU A 306 6.61 -10.73 15.94
C LEU A 306 7.90 -10.03 16.38
N GLN A 307 9.04 -10.64 16.05
CA GLN A 307 10.35 -10.04 16.28
C GLN A 307 10.59 -8.94 15.23
N LEU A 308 10.40 -7.68 15.63
CA LEU A 308 10.62 -6.50 14.78
C LEU A 308 11.77 -5.64 15.31
N PRO A 309 12.47 -4.89 14.44
CA PRO A 309 13.51 -3.97 14.87
C PRO A 309 12.96 -2.93 15.87
N ASP A 310 13.83 -2.43 16.72
CA ASP A 310 13.54 -1.23 17.49
C ASP A 310 13.78 0.02 16.65
N VAL A 311 13.14 1.12 17.05
CA VAL A 311 13.32 2.42 16.40
C VAL A 311 14.71 2.94 16.73
N ASP A 312 15.59 2.96 15.74
CA ASP A 312 16.99 3.37 15.88
C ASP A 312 17.45 4.14 14.63
N TYR A 313 17.59 5.45 14.76
CA TYR A 313 18.03 6.31 13.65
C TYR A 313 19.54 6.27 13.41
N THR A 314 20.30 5.47 14.17
CA THR A 314 21.72 5.20 13.88
C THR A 314 21.89 4.12 12.81
N LYS A 315 20.89 3.24 12.63
CA LYS A 315 20.88 2.20 11.59
C LYS A 315 20.61 2.76 10.20
N THR A 316 21.21 2.13 9.20
CA THR A 316 20.94 2.40 7.79
C THR A 316 19.54 1.92 7.39
N MET A 317 19.01 2.45 6.29
CA MET A 317 17.73 2.00 5.73
C MET A 317 17.73 0.49 5.40
N SER A 318 18.85 -0.01 4.85
CA SER A 318 18.98 -1.42 4.45
C SER A 318 18.84 -2.35 5.66
N GLU A 319 19.54 -2.05 6.76
CA GLU A 319 19.45 -2.83 8.01
C GLU A 319 18.03 -2.85 8.59
N VAL A 320 17.33 -1.71 8.56
CA VAL A 320 15.96 -1.60 9.08
C VAL A 320 14.98 -2.42 8.24
N TYR A 321 15.05 -2.30 6.91
CA TYR A 321 14.15 -3.02 6.00
C TYR A 321 14.44 -4.52 5.97
N GLU A 322 15.71 -4.91 6.04
CA GLU A 322 16.13 -6.30 6.14
C GLU A 322 15.62 -6.92 7.44
N SER A 323 15.89 -6.29 8.59
CA SER A 323 15.41 -6.76 9.89
C SER A 323 13.89 -6.89 9.94
N PHE A 324 13.17 -5.92 9.36
CA PHE A 324 11.72 -5.98 9.22
C PHE A 324 11.27 -7.17 8.37
N THR A 325 11.85 -7.35 7.18
CA THR A 325 11.48 -8.44 6.26
C THR A 325 11.75 -9.81 6.87
N ARG A 326 12.89 -9.97 7.57
CA ARG A 326 13.22 -11.19 8.32
C ARG A 326 12.18 -11.49 9.40
N GLY A 327 11.80 -10.48 10.19
CA GLY A 327 10.78 -10.61 11.22
C GLY A 327 9.45 -11.10 10.67
N VAL A 328 9.02 -10.56 9.53
CA VAL A 328 7.78 -10.98 8.84
C VAL A 328 7.88 -12.42 8.34
N ILE A 329 8.97 -12.82 7.68
CA ILE A 329 9.17 -14.20 7.20
C ILE A 329 9.18 -15.17 8.38
N ALA A 330 9.91 -14.86 9.44
CA ALA A 330 10.04 -15.72 10.62
C ALA A 330 8.70 -15.96 11.31
N ALA A 331 7.90 -14.91 11.53
CA ALA A 331 6.61 -15.05 12.19
C ALA A 331 5.54 -15.73 11.33
N THR A 332 5.57 -15.51 10.02
CA THR A 332 4.59 -16.12 9.10
C THR A 332 4.99 -17.50 8.62
N LYS A 333 6.26 -17.90 8.80
CA LYS A 333 6.89 -19.05 8.17
C LYS A 333 6.59 -19.11 6.67
N SER A 334 6.62 -17.95 6.02
CA SER A 334 6.14 -17.77 4.66
C SER A 334 7.09 -16.88 3.86
N LEU A 335 7.36 -17.28 2.63
CA LEU A 335 8.07 -16.47 1.64
C LEU A 335 7.16 -15.49 0.90
N TRP A 336 5.95 -15.23 1.43
CA TRP A 336 5.02 -14.23 0.91
C TRP A 336 5.67 -12.85 0.62
N PRO A 337 6.63 -12.34 1.43
CA PRO A 337 7.33 -11.11 1.08
C PRO A 337 7.98 -11.14 -0.31
N LEU A 338 8.44 -12.32 -0.77
CA LEU A 338 9.01 -12.48 -2.12
C LEU A 338 7.96 -12.31 -3.22
N GLU A 339 6.69 -12.62 -2.93
CA GLU A 339 5.59 -12.59 -3.90
C GLU A 339 5.10 -11.17 -4.21
N ILE A 340 5.37 -10.24 -3.29
CA ILE A 340 5.03 -8.81 -3.41
C ILE A 340 6.28 -7.95 -3.65
N LEU A 341 7.42 -8.56 -4.00
CA LEU A 341 8.62 -7.81 -4.34
C LEU A 341 8.44 -7.01 -5.61
N ASN A 342 9.05 -5.83 -5.59
CA ASN A 342 9.11 -4.89 -6.70
C ASN A 342 10.19 -5.34 -7.70
N ASP A 343 10.02 -5.02 -8.98
CA ASP A 343 11.15 -4.97 -9.90
C ASP A 343 11.96 -3.69 -9.60
N ILE A 344 13.05 -3.83 -8.85
CA ILE A 344 13.95 -2.71 -8.52
C ILE A 344 15.21 -2.89 -9.36
N PRO A 345 15.46 -1.96 -10.32
CA PRO A 345 16.74 -1.92 -11.01
C PRO A 345 17.88 -1.91 -9.99
N GLU A 346 18.94 -2.65 -10.25
CA GLU A 346 20.07 -2.78 -9.32
C GLU A 346 20.64 -1.43 -8.89
N GLN A 347 20.68 -0.47 -9.81
CA GLN A 347 21.17 0.88 -9.56
C GLN A 347 20.29 1.67 -8.56
N GLU A 348 19.01 1.31 -8.41
CA GLU A 348 18.04 1.97 -7.52
C GLU A 348 17.85 1.26 -6.18
N SER A 349 18.47 0.08 -6.02
CA SER A 349 18.35 -0.72 -4.79
C SER A 349 19.00 -0.07 -3.58
N ASN A 350 19.93 0.88 -3.77
CA ASN A 350 20.66 1.57 -2.70
C ASN A 350 21.27 0.59 -1.66
N GLY A 351 21.75 -0.56 -2.11
CA GLY A 351 22.35 -1.59 -1.24
C GLY A 351 21.33 -2.44 -0.48
N LEU A 352 20.03 -2.40 -0.84
CA LEU A 352 19.05 -3.36 -0.36
C LEU A 352 19.25 -4.73 -1.04
N PRO A 353 19.28 -5.84 -0.26
CA PRO A 353 19.23 -7.18 -0.82
C PRO A 353 17.98 -7.40 -1.66
N SER A 354 18.07 -8.19 -2.73
CA SER A 354 16.97 -8.34 -3.69
C SER A 354 15.72 -9.04 -3.14
N TRP A 355 15.85 -9.74 -2.01
CA TRP A 355 14.75 -10.41 -1.32
C TRP A 355 14.06 -9.55 -0.25
N VAL A 356 14.57 -8.35 0.02
CA VAL A 356 14.06 -7.44 1.05
C VAL A 356 12.93 -6.57 0.50
N LEU A 357 11.87 -6.38 1.29
CA LEU A 357 10.74 -5.52 0.92
C LEU A 357 11.17 -4.06 0.83
N ASP A 358 11.04 -3.45 -0.34
CA ASP A 358 11.21 -2.00 -0.50
C ASP A 358 9.87 -1.27 -0.37
N LEU A 359 9.71 -0.59 0.76
CA LEU A 359 8.50 0.13 1.15
C LEU A 359 8.47 1.61 0.70
N ARG A 360 9.47 2.05 -0.08
CA ARG A 360 9.60 3.47 -0.46
C ARG A 360 8.52 3.95 -1.43
N ASP A 361 8.01 3.08 -2.30
CA ASP A 361 7.10 3.45 -3.39
C ASP A 361 6.02 2.37 -3.61
N ALA A 362 4.75 2.76 -3.54
CA ALA A 362 3.62 1.86 -3.77
C ALA A 362 3.37 1.53 -5.24
N ASP A 363 3.74 2.39 -6.19
CA ASP A 363 3.62 2.08 -7.61
C ASP A 363 4.60 0.98 -8.04
N ARG A 364 5.55 0.63 -7.16
CA ARG A 364 6.45 -0.50 -7.33
C ARG A 364 5.88 -1.80 -6.76
N LEU A 365 4.96 -1.75 -5.78
CA LEU A 365 4.38 -2.88 -5.01
C LEU A 365 3.34 -3.72 -5.76
N GLY A 366 3.25 -3.59 -7.09
CA GLY A 366 2.31 -4.32 -7.93
C GLY A 366 0.87 -3.77 -7.80
N PRO A 367 0.23 -3.33 -8.90
CA PRO A 367 -1.07 -2.66 -8.86
C PRO A 367 -2.27 -3.60 -8.71
N ASP A 368 -2.10 -4.83 -8.22
CA ASP A 368 -3.22 -5.79 -8.19
C ASP A 368 -4.15 -5.56 -6.99
N TRP A 369 -4.88 -4.45 -7.05
CA TRP A 369 -5.82 -4.02 -6.02
C TRP A 369 -7.08 -4.89 -5.94
N SER A 370 -7.33 -5.78 -6.91
CA SER A 370 -8.65 -6.39 -7.10
C SER A 370 -8.68 -7.90 -7.34
N SER A 371 -7.58 -8.58 -7.70
CA SER A 371 -7.71 -9.95 -8.22
C SER A 371 -6.80 -11.04 -7.63
N HIS A 372 -5.75 -10.73 -6.86
CA HIS A 372 -4.85 -11.79 -6.34
C HIS A 372 -4.78 -11.95 -4.81
N PHE A 373 -5.50 -11.14 -4.04
CA PHE A 373 -5.53 -11.26 -2.56
C PHE A 373 -6.63 -12.20 -2.02
N MET A 374 -7.47 -12.77 -2.90
CA MET A 374 -8.62 -13.60 -2.54
C MET A 374 -8.42 -15.11 -2.79
N HIS A 375 -7.20 -15.56 -3.11
CA HIS A 375 -6.84 -16.99 -3.03
C HIS A 375 -5.92 -17.25 -1.84
N PRO A 376 -6.48 -17.35 -0.62
CA PRO A 376 -5.79 -18.00 0.47
C PRO A 376 -5.67 -19.49 0.12
N GLY A 377 -4.44 -19.97 0.00
CA GLY A 377 -4.12 -21.39 0.05
C GLY A 377 -3.85 -22.06 -1.30
N SER A 378 -2.58 -22.45 -1.49
CA SER A 378 -2.26 -23.74 -2.11
C SER A 378 -0.82 -24.20 -1.79
N SER A 379 0.10 -23.30 -1.45
CA SER A 379 1.40 -23.71 -0.88
C SER A 379 1.21 -24.21 0.56
N LYS A 380 1.00 -25.52 0.72
CA LYS A 380 1.04 -26.22 2.02
C LYS A 380 2.46 -26.21 2.64
N SER A 381 3.48 -25.81 1.90
CA SER A 381 4.87 -25.76 2.36
C SER A 381 5.14 -24.50 3.17
N GLN A 382 5.48 -24.67 4.43
CA GLN A 382 6.03 -23.61 5.30
C GLN A 382 7.52 -23.43 4.99
N TYR A 383 8.02 -22.20 5.11
CA TYR A 383 9.46 -21.92 5.14
C TYR A 383 10.06 -22.51 6.42
N GLN A 384 11.12 -23.33 6.27
CA GLN A 384 11.69 -24.13 7.36
C GLN A 384 13.09 -23.68 7.81
N ASN A 385 13.78 -22.83 7.06
CA ASN A 385 15.16 -22.46 7.39
C ASN A 385 15.18 -21.50 8.60
N PRO A 386 16.07 -21.73 9.58
CA PRO A 386 16.25 -20.81 10.71
C PRO A 386 16.74 -19.44 10.23
N MET A 387 16.15 -18.37 10.78
CA MET A 387 16.53 -16.99 10.44
C MET A 387 17.61 -16.41 11.36
N ASP A 388 17.81 -17.01 12.54
CA ASP A 388 18.65 -16.46 13.62
C ASP A 388 20.17 -16.56 13.34
N ASP A 389 20.60 -17.53 12.52
CA ASP A 389 22.01 -17.79 12.20
C ASP A 389 22.44 -17.23 10.83
N MET A 390 21.60 -16.37 10.23
CA MET A 390 21.78 -15.96 8.83
C MET A 390 22.60 -14.67 8.72
N GLU A 391 23.66 -14.70 7.91
CA GLU A 391 24.48 -13.51 7.62
C GLU A 391 23.62 -12.36 7.07
N THR A 392 23.96 -11.13 7.47
CA THR A 392 23.32 -9.89 6.97
C THR A 392 23.34 -9.86 5.44
N GLY A 393 22.23 -9.46 4.85
CA GLY A 393 22.01 -9.40 3.41
C GLY A 393 21.64 -10.73 2.74
N LYS A 394 21.73 -11.87 3.42
CA LYS A 394 21.55 -13.19 2.80
C LYS A 394 20.23 -13.85 3.21
N LEU A 395 19.51 -14.46 2.26
CA LEU A 395 18.34 -15.32 2.53
C LEU A 395 18.54 -16.71 1.93
N ARG A 396 18.69 -17.72 2.78
CA ARG A 396 18.84 -19.12 2.36
C ARG A 396 17.49 -19.73 2.00
N VAL A 397 17.36 -20.30 0.81
CA VAL A 397 16.14 -20.96 0.34
C VAL A 397 16.45 -22.29 -0.33
N ARG A 398 15.48 -23.20 -0.34
CA ARG A 398 15.51 -24.40 -1.17
C ARG A 398 14.79 -24.10 -2.49
N ALA A 399 15.44 -24.41 -3.61
CA ALA A 399 14.90 -24.09 -4.92
C ALA A 399 15.28 -25.15 -5.97
N THR A 400 14.42 -25.31 -6.96
CA THR A 400 14.63 -26.18 -8.12
C THR A 400 14.79 -25.32 -9.36
N LYS A 401 15.88 -25.51 -10.09
CA LYS A 401 16.09 -24.84 -11.38
C LYS A 401 15.19 -25.49 -12.43
N ILE A 402 14.41 -24.69 -13.15
CA ILE A 402 13.48 -25.16 -14.18
C ILE A 402 13.86 -24.70 -15.59
N GLY A 403 14.84 -23.81 -15.73
CA GLY A 403 15.40 -23.45 -17.03
C GLY A 403 16.28 -22.21 -16.99
N LYS A 404 16.57 -21.67 -18.18
CA LYS A 404 17.24 -20.39 -18.38
C LYS A 404 16.47 -19.53 -19.36
N VAL A 405 16.54 -18.22 -19.21
CA VAL A 405 16.07 -17.25 -20.19
C VAL A 405 16.97 -17.36 -21.43
N ALA A 406 16.39 -17.70 -22.56
CA ALA A 406 17.06 -17.76 -23.85
C ALA A 406 16.94 -16.43 -24.61
N ARG A 407 15.75 -15.83 -24.59
CA ARG A 407 15.41 -14.60 -25.30
C ARG A 407 14.40 -13.77 -24.51
N THR A 408 14.38 -12.46 -24.76
CA THR A 408 13.47 -11.50 -24.13
C THR A 408 12.90 -10.55 -25.17
N SER A 409 11.67 -10.07 -24.97
CA SER A 409 11.08 -8.99 -25.76
C SER A 409 11.32 -7.60 -25.14
N ALA A 410 10.88 -6.56 -25.83
CA ALA A 410 10.77 -5.20 -25.30
C ALA A 410 9.89 -5.14 -24.04
N ARG A 411 10.18 -4.14 -23.21
CA ARG A 411 9.42 -3.87 -21.98
C ARG A 411 8.19 -3.03 -22.32
N MET A 412 7.01 -3.48 -21.89
CA MET A 412 5.77 -2.73 -22.01
C MET A 412 5.90 -1.39 -21.25
N PRO A 413 5.78 -0.23 -21.93
CA PRO A 413 5.85 1.07 -21.27
C PRO A 413 4.81 1.21 -20.16
N PHE A 414 5.10 1.87 -19.06
CA PHE A 414 4.12 2.11 -18.00
C PHE A 414 3.12 3.20 -18.41
N TRP A 415 1.81 2.95 -18.25
CA TRP A 415 0.80 3.95 -18.55
C TRP A 415 0.58 4.88 -17.35
N ASP A 416 1.26 6.04 -17.35
CA ASP A 416 1.10 7.07 -16.31
C ASP A 416 0.16 8.20 -16.75
N ASN A 417 -1.11 8.11 -16.35
CA ASN A 417 -2.08 9.19 -16.52
C ASN A 417 -1.77 10.46 -15.72
N LYS A 418 -0.77 10.45 -14.81
CA LYS A 418 -0.41 11.57 -13.93
C LYS A 418 0.79 12.37 -14.43
N SER A 419 1.59 11.84 -15.36
CA SER A 419 2.78 12.50 -15.90
C SER A 419 2.40 13.50 -16.99
N SER A 420 2.43 14.79 -16.67
CA SER A 420 2.25 15.90 -17.63
C SER A 420 3.41 16.06 -18.63
N LYS A 421 4.37 15.11 -18.67
CA LYS A 421 5.65 15.25 -19.38
C LYS A 421 5.70 14.57 -20.73
N VAL A 422 4.82 13.61 -21.01
CA VAL A 422 4.78 12.88 -22.28
C VAL A 422 3.38 13.06 -22.87
N SER A 423 3.28 13.37 -24.17
CA SER A 423 1.97 13.44 -24.79
C SER A 423 1.33 12.05 -24.80
N THR A 424 0.03 11.97 -24.55
CA THR A 424 -0.72 10.70 -24.59
C THR A 424 -0.47 9.95 -25.90
N LYS A 425 -0.36 10.69 -27.01
CA LYS A 425 -0.09 10.14 -28.34
C LYS A 425 1.28 9.46 -28.47
N ASP A 426 2.32 9.98 -27.84
CA ASP A 426 3.66 9.37 -27.91
C ASP A 426 3.74 8.09 -27.04
N MET A 427 3.07 8.10 -25.89
CA MET A 427 2.93 6.91 -25.04
C MET A 427 2.10 5.82 -25.71
N ASP A 428 1.02 6.20 -26.39
CA ASP A 428 0.20 5.30 -27.20
C ASP A 428 1.05 4.61 -28.25
N GLN A 429 1.81 5.39 -29.03
CA GLN A 429 2.68 4.88 -30.08
C GLN A 429 3.74 3.91 -29.53
N ALA A 430 4.40 4.24 -28.41
CA ALA A 430 5.42 3.37 -27.80
C ALA A 430 4.83 2.03 -27.33
N ARG A 431 3.60 2.03 -26.80
CA ARG A 431 2.92 0.78 -26.39
C ARG A 431 2.51 -0.04 -27.61
N LEU A 432 2.05 0.60 -28.68
CA LEU A 432 1.73 -0.07 -29.95
C LEU A 432 2.96 -0.75 -30.55
N GLU A 433 4.09 -0.06 -30.59
CA GLU A 433 5.36 -0.62 -31.07
C GLU A 433 5.80 -1.84 -30.23
N CYS A 434 5.65 -1.76 -28.91
CA CYS A 434 5.93 -2.89 -28.02
C CYS A 434 5.02 -4.09 -28.29
N LEU A 435 3.72 -3.85 -28.56
CA LEU A 435 2.78 -4.91 -28.90
C LEU A 435 3.17 -5.61 -30.21
N SER A 436 3.48 -4.85 -31.26
CA SER A 436 3.96 -5.39 -32.54
C SER A 436 5.24 -6.21 -32.38
N GLU A 437 6.16 -5.76 -31.53
CA GLU A 437 7.37 -6.52 -31.23
C GLU A 437 7.06 -7.83 -30.50
N TRP A 438 6.11 -7.82 -29.54
CA TRP A 438 5.68 -9.04 -28.86
C TRP A 438 5.01 -10.02 -29.83
N THR A 439 4.28 -9.53 -30.83
CA THR A 439 3.72 -10.34 -31.92
C THR A 439 4.83 -10.99 -32.75
N ALA A 440 5.84 -10.22 -33.14
CA ALA A 440 6.98 -10.73 -33.91
C ALA A 440 7.78 -11.75 -33.09
N PHE A 441 8.05 -11.43 -31.82
CA PHE A 441 8.69 -12.33 -30.86
C PHE A 441 7.94 -13.66 -30.78
N ALA A 442 6.61 -13.63 -30.71
CA ALA A 442 5.80 -14.84 -30.72
C ALA A 442 5.88 -15.58 -32.08
N THR A 443 5.78 -14.88 -33.20
CA THR A 443 5.76 -15.48 -34.53
C THR A 443 7.08 -16.18 -34.89
N GLU A 444 8.22 -15.63 -34.48
CA GLU A 444 9.52 -16.28 -34.66
C GLU A 444 9.69 -17.58 -33.88
N LEU A 445 8.98 -17.74 -32.76
CA LEU A 445 9.03 -18.98 -31.97
C LEU A 445 8.35 -20.14 -32.72
N ASP A 446 7.26 -19.86 -33.43
CA ASP A 446 6.47 -20.79 -34.25
C ASP A 446 7.29 -21.36 -35.43
N THR A 447 8.05 -20.50 -36.11
CA THR A 447 8.82 -20.87 -37.30
C THR A 447 10.13 -21.61 -36.99
N SER A 448 10.59 -21.55 -35.73
CA SER A 448 11.86 -22.16 -35.32
C SER A 448 11.84 -23.70 -35.24
N GLY A 449 10.68 -24.35 -35.45
CA GLY A 449 10.53 -25.81 -35.42
C GLY A 449 10.70 -26.44 -34.03
N ASN A 450 11.11 -25.66 -33.03
CA ASN A 450 11.11 -26.06 -31.62
C ASN A 450 9.67 -26.28 -31.18
N HIS A 451 9.32 -27.52 -30.87
CA HIS A 451 7.97 -27.93 -30.49
C HIS A 451 7.48 -27.17 -29.26
N TYR A 452 6.82 -26.04 -29.49
CA TYR A 452 6.11 -25.31 -28.46
C TYR A 452 4.97 -26.20 -27.96
N GLN A 453 5.01 -26.59 -26.69
CA GLN A 453 4.08 -27.59 -26.15
C GLN A 453 2.68 -27.03 -25.87
N SER A 454 2.41 -25.73 -26.06
CA SER A 454 1.08 -25.19 -25.85
C SER A 454 0.28 -25.16 -27.17
N PRO A 455 -0.75 -26.02 -27.32
CA PRO A 455 -1.65 -26.02 -28.49
C PRO A 455 -2.48 -24.74 -28.64
N TYR A 456 -2.29 -23.74 -27.77
CA TYR A 456 -3.08 -22.52 -27.70
C TYR A 456 -2.35 -21.28 -28.24
N PHE A 457 -1.09 -21.45 -28.69
CA PHE A 457 -0.29 -20.39 -29.28
C PHE A 457 -0.89 -19.80 -30.57
N GLY A 458 -1.49 -20.66 -31.41
CA GLY A 458 -2.19 -20.21 -32.62
C GLY A 458 -3.34 -19.24 -32.32
N HIS A 459 -4.05 -19.44 -31.20
CA HIS A 459 -5.13 -18.52 -30.80
C HIS A 459 -4.61 -17.18 -30.31
N PHE A 460 -3.47 -17.14 -29.63
CA PHE A 460 -2.83 -15.88 -29.27
C PHE A 460 -2.44 -15.08 -30.52
N LYS A 461 -1.78 -15.74 -31.47
CA LYS A 461 -1.42 -15.15 -32.78
C LYS A 461 -2.63 -14.57 -33.50
N ASP A 462 -3.71 -15.34 -33.62
CA ASP A 462 -4.97 -14.90 -34.23
C ASP A 462 -5.58 -13.69 -33.51
N SER A 463 -5.55 -13.69 -32.17
CA SER A 463 -6.09 -12.60 -31.38
C SER A 463 -5.26 -11.33 -31.52
N VAL A 464 -3.93 -11.43 -31.49
CA VAL A 464 -3.02 -10.28 -31.61
C VAL A 464 -3.05 -9.69 -33.02
N SER A 465 -3.02 -10.53 -34.05
CA SER A 465 -3.16 -10.08 -35.45
C SER A 465 -4.49 -9.35 -35.68
N LYS A 466 -5.59 -9.78 -35.06
CA LYS A 466 -6.87 -9.04 -35.10
C LYS A 466 -6.82 -7.71 -34.36
N VAL A 467 -5.99 -7.57 -33.33
CA VAL A 467 -5.76 -6.27 -32.68
C VAL A 467 -4.98 -5.37 -33.62
N GLU A 468 -3.89 -5.85 -34.25
CA GLU A 468 -3.09 -5.10 -35.24
C GLU A 468 -3.93 -4.62 -36.43
N ASP A 469 -4.71 -5.52 -37.04
CA ASP A 469 -5.61 -5.19 -38.16
C ASP A 469 -6.65 -4.13 -37.78
N TRP A 470 -7.25 -4.27 -36.60
CA TRP A 470 -8.22 -3.31 -36.10
C TRP A 470 -7.57 -1.95 -35.81
N MET A 471 -6.36 -1.92 -35.25
CA MET A 471 -5.63 -0.67 -34.97
C MET A 471 -5.24 0.05 -36.27
N GLY A 472 -4.79 -0.68 -37.29
CA GLY A 472 -4.49 -0.13 -38.61
C GLY A 472 -5.70 0.53 -39.29
N GLN A 473 -6.92 0.07 -38.97
CA GLN A 473 -8.18 0.61 -39.51
C GLN A 473 -8.70 1.86 -38.78
N GLN A 474 -8.15 2.21 -37.61
CA GLN A 474 -8.71 3.25 -36.71
C GLN A 474 -7.89 4.55 -36.66
N SER A 475 -6.90 4.73 -37.55
CA SER A 475 -5.97 5.88 -37.52
C SER A 475 -6.59 7.28 -37.72
N GLU A 476 -7.91 7.37 -37.98
CA GLU A 476 -8.62 8.63 -38.28
C GLU A 476 -9.80 8.97 -37.34
N ALA A 477 -10.08 8.20 -36.28
CA ALA A 477 -11.26 8.43 -35.44
C ALA A 477 -10.97 9.36 -34.23
N PRO A 478 -11.57 10.56 -34.11
CA PRO A 478 -11.36 11.43 -32.97
C PRO A 478 -12.27 11.05 -31.80
N GLY A 479 -11.68 10.88 -30.60
CA GLY A 479 -12.41 10.96 -29.33
C GLY A 479 -12.92 9.66 -28.70
N THR A 480 -12.44 8.48 -29.12
CA THR A 480 -12.68 7.23 -28.38
C THR A 480 -11.40 6.75 -27.70
N ASP A 481 -11.53 6.14 -26.52
CA ASP A 481 -10.44 5.48 -25.79
C ASP A 481 -10.05 4.19 -26.53
N LEU A 482 -9.42 4.39 -27.68
CA LEU A 482 -8.94 3.37 -28.60
C LEU A 482 -7.85 2.52 -27.94
N HIS A 483 -7.10 3.13 -27.03
CA HIS A 483 -6.04 2.51 -26.23
C HIS A 483 -6.59 1.45 -25.27
N ALA A 484 -7.56 1.81 -24.43
CA ALA A 484 -8.16 0.87 -23.49
C ALA A 484 -8.77 -0.32 -24.22
N GLN A 485 -9.35 -0.13 -25.41
CA GLN A 485 -9.93 -1.19 -26.21
C GLN A 485 -8.88 -2.12 -26.85
N ALA A 486 -7.78 -1.58 -27.38
CA ALA A 486 -6.67 -2.38 -27.92
C ALA A 486 -6.03 -3.23 -26.83
N LEU A 487 -5.71 -2.60 -25.70
CA LEU A 487 -5.09 -3.24 -24.55
C LEU A 487 -6.03 -4.26 -23.90
N GLN A 488 -7.34 -3.96 -23.79
CA GLN A 488 -8.35 -4.91 -23.33
C GLN A 488 -8.41 -6.15 -24.22
N ARG A 489 -8.40 -5.98 -25.55
CA ARG A 489 -8.38 -7.11 -26.49
C ARG A 489 -7.09 -7.91 -26.38
N PHE A 490 -5.96 -7.25 -26.17
CA PHE A 490 -4.67 -7.89 -25.95
C PHE A 490 -4.60 -8.64 -24.62
N THR A 491 -4.97 -8.03 -23.50
CA THR A 491 -5.10 -8.70 -22.19
C THR A 491 -6.07 -9.87 -22.27
N THR A 492 -7.16 -9.73 -23.03
CA THR A 492 -8.09 -10.84 -23.28
C THR A 492 -7.37 -11.99 -24.00
N ALA A 493 -6.59 -11.71 -25.05
CA ALA A 493 -5.76 -12.69 -25.77
C ALA A 493 -4.73 -13.38 -24.84
N LEU A 494 -4.07 -12.62 -23.98
CA LEU A 494 -3.12 -13.13 -22.99
C LEU A 494 -3.79 -13.97 -21.90
N SER A 495 -4.95 -13.52 -21.40
CA SER A 495 -5.73 -14.27 -20.41
C SER A 495 -6.19 -15.63 -20.93
N TYR A 496 -6.38 -15.74 -22.26
CA TYR A 496 -6.63 -17.01 -22.90
C TYR A 496 -5.40 -17.92 -22.77
N LEU A 497 -4.20 -17.48 -23.14
CA LEU A 497 -2.98 -18.28 -22.93
C LEU A 497 -2.74 -18.66 -21.46
N ARG A 498 -3.03 -17.74 -20.53
CA ARG A 498 -2.76 -17.91 -19.09
C ARG A 498 -3.68 -18.94 -18.42
N PHE A 499 -4.96 -18.98 -18.77
CA PHE A 499 -5.98 -19.80 -18.07
C PHE A 499 -6.68 -20.85 -18.95
N TRP A 500 -6.24 -21.09 -20.20
CA TRP A 500 -6.97 -21.97 -21.12
C TRP A 500 -7.14 -23.41 -20.61
N HIS A 501 -6.12 -23.93 -19.93
CA HIS A 501 -6.08 -25.31 -19.44
C HIS A 501 -7.12 -25.59 -18.33
N GLU A 502 -7.65 -24.55 -17.68
CA GLU A 502 -8.61 -24.66 -16.56
C GLU A 502 -10.08 -24.54 -17.01
N LEU A 503 -10.33 -24.25 -18.29
CA LEU A 503 -11.68 -24.01 -18.81
C LEU A 503 -12.24 -25.27 -19.47
N ASP A 504 -13.46 -25.65 -19.10
CA ASP A 504 -14.27 -26.61 -19.85
C ASP A 504 -14.80 -25.98 -21.16
N GLU A 505 -15.30 -26.79 -22.10
CA GLU A 505 -15.74 -26.31 -23.42
C GLU A 505 -16.90 -25.29 -23.35
N ASP A 506 -17.74 -25.35 -22.32
CA ASP A 506 -18.84 -24.41 -22.12
C ASP A 506 -18.35 -23.07 -21.58
N LYS A 507 -17.39 -23.08 -20.64
CA LYS A 507 -16.68 -21.88 -20.17
C LYS A 507 -15.81 -21.26 -21.26
N LYS A 508 -15.20 -22.07 -22.13
CA LYS A 508 -14.48 -21.59 -23.32
C LYS A 508 -15.45 -20.90 -24.29
N LYS A 509 -16.62 -21.49 -24.56
CA LYS A 509 -17.68 -20.84 -25.38
C LYS A 509 -18.20 -19.56 -24.73
N ALA A 510 -18.41 -19.54 -23.41
CA ALA A 510 -18.86 -18.36 -22.68
C ALA A 510 -17.83 -17.22 -22.72
N LYS A 511 -16.54 -17.51 -22.46
CA LYS A 511 -15.46 -16.53 -22.59
C LYS A 511 -15.30 -16.05 -24.04
N ARG A 512 -15.38 -16.93 -25.05
CA ARG A 512 -15.38 -16.56 -26.48
C ARG A 512 -16.52 -15.56 -26.81
N LYS A 513 -17.71 -15.78 -26.26
CA LYS A 513 -18.89 -14.91 -26.41
C LYS A 513 -18.76 -13.59 -25.62
N GLN A 514 -18.02 -13.59 -24.51
CA GLN A 514 -17.71 -12.42 -23.68
C GLN A 514 -16.63 -11.54 -24.31
N ALA A 515 -15.57 -12.12 -24.88
CA ALA A 515 -14.54 -11.41 -25.65
C ALA A 515 -15.13 -10.70 -26.90
N SER A 516 -16.16 -11.28 -27.53
CA SER A 516 -16.88 -10.63 -28.62
C SER A 516 -17.85 -9.53 -28.18
N LYS A 517 -18.19 -9.45 -26.88
CA LYS A 517 -19.14 -8.50 -26.28
C LYS A 517 -18.47 -7.42 -25.43
N ALA A 518 -17.15 -7.31 -25.48
CA ALA A 518 -16.33 -6.50 -24.59
C ALA A 518 -16.67 -4.99 -24.65
N SER A 519 -17.73 -4.59 -23.95
CA SER A 519 -17.83 -3.27 -23.36
C SER A 519 -17.44 -3.39 -21.89
N LEU A 520 -16.39 -2.65 -21.52
CA LEU A 520 -15.97 -2.35 -20.15
C LEU A 520 -15.50 -3.55 -19.30
N TYR A 521 -14.26 -4.01 -19.54
CA TYR A 521 -13.42 -4.51 -18.44
C TYR A 521 -12.83 -3.31 -17.69
N SER A 522 -12.57 -3.44 -16.39
CA SER A 522 -12.05 -2.34 -15.54
C SER A 522 -10.57 -2.05 -15.82
N ASP A 523 -10.13 -0.78 -15.74
CA ASP A 523 -8.71 -0.39 -15.98
C ASP A 523 -7.66 -1.10 -15.08
N ASP A 524 -8.08 -1.88 -14.07
CA ASP A 524 -7.16 -2.75 -13.31
C ASP A 524 -6.61 -3.91 -14.16
N GLU A 525 -7.41 -4.49 -15.06
CA GLU A 525 -6.97 -5.63 -15.89
C GLU A 525 -6.02 -5.17 -17.02
N THR A 526 -6.16 -3.95 -17.50
CA THR A 526 -5.29 -3.39 -18.54
C THR A 526 -3.89 -3.04 -18.04
N ARG A 527 -3.73 -2.78 -16.73
CA ARG A 527 -2.45 -2.50 -16.06
C ARG A 527 -1.63 -3.75 -15.72
N THR A 528 -2.20 -4.95 -15.86
CA THR A 528 -1.56 -6.21 -15.43
C THR A 528 -0.25 -6.52 -16.14
N HIS A 529 -0.06 -6.04 -17.37
CA HIS A 529 1.14 -6.29 -18.18
C HIS A 529 2.07 -5.07 -18.27
N ASP A 530 1.76 -3.97 -17.57
CA ASP A 530 2.62 -2.81 -17.55
C ASP A 530 4.00 -3.19 -16.98
N ARG A 531 5.06 -2.63 -17.58
CA ARG A 531 6.46 -2.87 -17.21
C ARG A 531 6.94 -4.32 -17.43
N CYS A 532 6.11 -5.22 -17.93
CA CYS A 532 6.51 -6.60 -18.21
C CYS A 532 7.34 -6.73 -19.50
N LYS A 533 8.17 -7.76 -19.57
CA LYS A 533 8.79 -8.33 -20.77
C LYS A 533 8.26 -9.75 -20.94
N LEU A 534 8.14 -10.21 -22.18
CA LEU A 534 8.02 -11.64 -22.48
C LEU A 534 9.41 -12.25 -22.54
N PHE A 535 9.52 -13.52 -22.17
CA PHE A 535 10.76 -14.26 -22.30
C PHE A 535 10.52 -15.71 -22.71
N LEU A 536 11.43 -16.23 -23.53
CA LEU A 536 11.47 -17.64 -23.88
C LEU A 536 12.52 -18.34 -23.03
N MET A 537 12.17 -19.48 -22.47
CA MET A 537 13.09 -20.36 -21.79
C MET A 537 13.83 -21.29 -22.78
N THR A 538 15.05 -21.72 -22.44
CA THR A 538 15.79 -22.74 -23.20
C THR A 538 15.02 -24.07 -23.31
N THR A 539 14.05 -24.31 -22.43
CA THR A 539 13.16 -25.47 -22.44
C THR A 539 11.97 -25.32 -23.38
N GLY A 540 11.86 -24.20 -24.11
CA GLY A 540 10.76 -23.92 -25.05
C GLY A 540 9.50 -23.31 -24.41
N HIS A 541 9.51 -23.00 -23.11
CA HIS A 541 8.37 -22.40 -22.43
C HIS A 541 8.42 -20.87 -22.52
N LEU A 542 7.25 -20.24 -22.69
CA LEU A 542 7.09 -18.79 -22.70
C LEU A 542 6.67 -18.32 -21.30
N GLY A 543 7.15 -17.16 -20.89
CA GLY A 543 6.69 -16.51 -19.67
C GLY A 543 6.70 -14.99 -19.79
N GLU A 544 6.18 -14.34 -18.76
CA GLU A 544 6.20 -12.90 -18.59
C GLU A 544 6.78 -12.52 -17.23
N CYS A 545 7.44 -11.36 -17.18
CA CYS A 545 8.10 -10.89 -15.97
C CYS A 545 8.31 -9.37 -16.03
N PRO A 546 8.10 -8.63 -14.92
CA PRO A 546 8.38 -7.19 -14.85
C PRO A 546 9.87 -6.85 -14.89
N GLY A 547 10.74 -7.83 -14.58
CA GLY A 547 12.19 -7.69 -14.39
C GLY A 547 13.00 -7.17 -15.57
N ASP A 548 14.19 -6.65 -15.30
CA ASP A 548 15.21 -6.44 -16.34
C ASP A 548 15.94 -7.75 -16.70
N LEU A 549 15.19 -8.61 -17.41
CA LEU A 549 15.64 -9.91 -17.85
C LEU A 549 16.80 -9.81 -18.85
N GLN A 550 17.77 -10.72 -18.70
CA GLN A 550 18.86 -10.91 -19.64
C GLN A 550 18.92 -12.37 -20.09
N PRO A 551 19.23 -12.64 -21.37
CA PRO A 551 19.59 -13.99 -21.81
C PRO A 551 20.68 -14.58 -20.91
N GLY A 552 20.47 -15.81 -20.44
CA GLY A 552 21.35 -16.52 -19.50
C GLY A 552 20.87 -16.50 -18.05
N ASP A 553 19.96 -15.59 -17.67
CA ASP A 553 19.33 -15.61 -16.35
C ASP A 553 18.65 -16.95 -16.10
N SER A 554 18.66 -17.42 -14.85
CA SER A 554 18.15 -18.75 -14.51
C SER A 554 16.76 -18.66 -13.88
N VAL A 555 15.86 -19.57 -14.24
CA VAL A 555 14.50 -19.59 -13.70
C VAL A 555 14.40 -20.70 -12.66
N TYR A 556 13.93 -20.36 -11.47
CA TYR A 556 13.82 -21.26 -10.33
C TYR A 556 12.40 -21.26 -9.75
N VAL A 557 11.98 -22.41 -9.23
CA VAL A 557 10.85 -22.53 -8.31
C VAL A 557 11.42 -22.64 -6.90
N ILE A 558 11.05 -21.71 -6.02
CA ILE A 558 11.50 -21.71 -4.63
C ILE A 558 10.47 -22.46 -3.79
N GLU A 559 10.91 -23.44 -3.00
CA GLU A 559 10.03 -24.18 -2.08
C GLU A 559 9.37 -23.22 -1.09
N GLY A 560 8.06 -23.33 -0.92
CA GLY A 560 7.28 -22.41 -0.06
C GLY A 560 6.71 -21.20 -0.80
N ALA A 561 7.26 -20.81 -1.95
CA ALA A 561 6.77 -19.67 -2.72
C ALA A 561 5.71 -20.06 -3.76
N LYS A 562 4.78 -19.16 -4.05
CA LYS A 562 3.71 -19.39 -5.04
C LYS A 562 4.16 -19.31 -6.50
N TYR A 563 5.20 -18.51 -6.78
CA TYR A 563 5.63 -18.18 -8.15
C TYR A 563 7.02 -18.73 -8.47
N ALA A 564 7.33 -18.81 -9.76
CA ALA A 564 8.71 -18.95 -10.21
C ALA A 564 9.42 -17.59 -10.10
N PHE A 565 10.75 -17.62 -10.01
CA PHE A 565 11.60 -16.44 -9.92
C PHE A 565 12.72 -16.53 -10.93
N VAL A 566 13.00 -15.41 -11.60
CA VAL A 566 14.21 -15.24 -12.39
C VAL A 566 15.33 -14.80 -11.44
N LEU A 567 16.39 -15.59 -11.39
CA LEU A 567 17.54 -15.40 -10.53
C LEU A 567 18.81 -15.19 -11.36
N ARG A 568 19.55 -14.13 -11.04
CA ARG A 568 20.85 -13.81 -11.65
C ARG A 568 21.97 -14.15 -10.68
N ARG A 569 22.89 -14.99 -11.12
CA ARG A 569 24.02 -15.41 -10.29
C ARG A 569 24.99 -14.26 -10.06
N GLN A 570 25.39 -14.04 -8.82
CA GLN A 570 26.30 -12.95 -8.42
C GLN A 570 27.76 -13.40 -8.29
N SER A 571 28.00 -14.69 -8.08
CA SER A 571 29.33 -15.27 -7.94
C SER A 571 29.52 -16.50 -8.80
N GLN A 572 30.74 -16.70 -9.33
CA GLN A 572 31.10 -17.92 -10.05
C GLN A 572 31.34 -19.10 -9.11
N HIS A 573 31.69 -18.83 -7.85
CA HIS A 573 32.12 -19.86 -6.89
C HIS A 573 31.11 -20.15 -5.78
N ARG A 574 30.15 -19.25 -5.54
CA ARG A 574 29.08 -19.43 -4.55
C ARG A 574 27.72 -19.49 -5.23
N ASP A 575 26.81 -20.28 -4.67
CA ASP A 575 25.39 -20.30 -5.06
C ASP A 575 24.63 -19.09 -4.48
N GLU A 576 25.17 -17.90 -4.74
CA GLU A 576 24.60 -16.60 -4.38
C GLU A 576 23.91 -15.99 -5.61
N PHE A 577 22.64 -15.63 -5.44
CA PHE A 577 21.75 -15.20 -6.51
C PHE A 577 21.00 -13.93 -6.11
N ARG A 578 20.89 -13.00 -7.05
CA ARG A 578 19.99 -11.86 -6.96
C ARG A 578 18.64 -12.26 -7.57
N ILE A 579 17.53 -11.95 -6.89
CA ILE A 579 16.20 -11.98 -7.49
C ILE A 579 16.14 -10.85 -8.52
N VAL A 580 15.94 -11.21 -9.80
CA VAL A 580 15.68 -10.23 -10.87
C VAL A 580 14.21 -9.83 -10.80
N ALA A 581 13.31 -10.82 -10.81
CA ALA A 581 11.88 -10.60 -10.61
C ALA A 581 11.11 -11.92 -10.51
N LYS A 582 9.84 -11.80 -10.08
CA LYS A 582 8.82 -12.84 -10.17
C LYS A 582 8.55 -13.17 -11.64
N ALA A 583 8.44 -14.46 -11.98
CA ALA A 583 8.11 -14.93 -13.31
C ALA A 583 6.78 -15.68 -13.32
N GLU A 584 5.96 -15.41 -14.32
CA GLU A 584 4.78 -16.20 -14.63
C GLU A 584 5.03 -16.99 -15.92
N ILE A 585 5.00 -18.31 -15.83
CA ILE A 585 5.30 -19.20 -16.95
C ILE A 585 3.98 -19.72 -17.52
N TRP A 586 3.74 -19.44 -18.80
CA TRP A 586 2.50 -19.79 -19.46
C TRP A 586 2.52 -21.28 -19.83
N ALA A 587 1.36 -21.94 -19.74
CA ALA A 587 1.12 -23.38 -19.96
C ALA A 587 1.50 -24.37 -18.82
N VAL A 588 2.03 -23.91 -17.68
CA VAL A 588 2.39 -24.82 -16.55
C VAL A 588 1.76 -24.41 -15.21
N THR A 589 1.34 -23.15 -15.06
CA THR A 589 0.80 -22.66 -13.79
C THR A 589 -0.65 -23.17 -13.59
N LYS A 590 -0.85 -24.19 -12.75
CA LYS A 590 -2.18 -24.63 -12.27
C LYS A 590 -2.61 -23.78 -11.07
N GLN A 591 -3.91 -23.54 -10.88
CA GLN A 591 -4.50 -22.87 -9.70
C GLN A 591 -3.97 -23.39 -8.35
N ASP A 592 -3.57 -24.67 -8.28
CA ASP A 592 -3.18 -25.36 -7.03
C ASP A 592 -1.66 -25.48 -6.78
N GLY A 593 -0.80 -24.85 -7.60
CA GLY A 593 0.66 -24.84 -7.41
C GLY A 593 1.47 -25.65 -8.43
N TRP A 594 2.80 -25.69 -8.24
CA TRP A 594 3.77 -26.28 -9.19
C TRP A 594 3.97 -27.79 -8.94
N SER A 595 3.94 -28.61 -10.01
CA SER A 595 4.37 -30.01 -9.96
C SER A 595 5.77 -30.19 -10.54
N PRO A 596 6.78 -30.61 -9.76
CA PRO A 596 8.13 -30.87 -10.26
C PRO A 596 8.21 -31.94 -11.35
N SER A 597 7.23 -32.85 -11.40
CA SER A 597 7.21 -34.00 -12.31
C SER A 597 7.06 -33.63 -13.80
N GLU A 598 6.70 -32.39 -14.13
CA GLU A 598 6.46 -31.93 -15.50
C GLU A 598 7.76 -31.38 -16.17
N TRP A 599 8.86 -31.21 -15.43
CA TRP A 599 10.09 -30.59 -15.93
C TRP A 599 11.22 -31.61 -16.15
N LYS A 600 11.63 -31.80 -17.41
CA LYS A 600 12.67 -32.77 -17.81
C LYS A 600 14.08 -32.47 -17.26
N ASP A 601 14.37 -31.20 -16.94
CA ASP A 601 15.69 -30.73 -16.48
C ASP A 601 15.79 -30.47 -14.97
N GLY A 602 14.70 -30.61 -14.20
CA GLY A 602 14.62 -30.12 -12.82
C GLY A 602 14.13 -31.17 -11.83
N THR A 603 15.01 -32.04 -11.34
CA THR A 603 14.65 -33.01 -10.27
C THR A 603 15.41 -32.82 -8.97
N GLU A 604 16.49 -32.02 -8.94
CA GLU A 604 17.27 -31.80 -7.73
C GLU A 604 16.93 -30.47 -7.07
N VAL A 605 16.32 -30.56 -5.88
CA VAL A 605 16.17 -29.42 -4.99
C VAL A 605 17.54 -29.07 -4.41
N ARG A 606 17.95 -27.82 -4.54
CA ARG A 606 19.23 -27.33 -4.01
C ARG A 606 19.00 -26.19 -3.02
N GLU A 607 19.92 -26.07 -2.09
CA GLU A 607 19.99 -24.91 -1.23
C GLU A 607 20.77 -23.80 -1.94
N ILE A 608 20.16 -22.62 -2.04
CA ILE A 608 20.76 -21.43 -2.63
C ILE A 608 20.64 -20.25 -1.68
N VAL A 609 21.44 -19.22 -1.91
CA VAL A 609 21.44 -17.99 -1.13
C VAL A 609 20.97 -16.84 -2.00
N LEU A 610 19.92 -16.14 -1.56
CA LEU A 610 19.46 -14.90 -2.16
C LEU A 610 20.20 -13.73 -1.53
N VAL A 611 20.67 -12.78 -2.34
CA VAL A 611 21.47 -11.63 -1.92
C VAL A 611 20.92 -10.30 -2.38
#